data_AF-A0A4S5BEP5-F1
#
_entry.id   AF-A0A4S5BEP5-F1
#
_cell.length_a   1.000
_cell.length_b   1.000
_cell.length_c   1.000
_cell.angle_alpha   90.00
_cell.angle_beta   90.00
_cell.angle_gamma   90.00
#
_symmetry.space_group_name_H-M   'P 1'
#
loop_
_entity.id
_entity.type
_entity.pdbx_description
1 polymer ?
#
loop_
_entity_poly.entity_id
_entity_poly.type
_entity_poly.pdbx_seq_one_letter_code
_entity_poly.pdbx_strand_id
1 'polypeptide(L)'
;MPTFRRNTGGQVTGTIDLVQGNTLRLKIDGVVKGGKADHYQIRSSSPLITVTQSPNERQREQTITLKVSETGTAQLITISAHSLNNNSVGASFRINILPKLVLPDFASEIGIVTHLLLAESITPNMVNYGDGSEALRAMELMREVLDNRLSAANSSDLLRSYVACNPTTNDMRGIVRANVCGRAPASQFEGFDGVRSSPAADQLKVINAVLAQANDGSHNLFEKARAHVERAIQIASLPSRTQAITESSLVYWRTTSTGAPSSHAKEQKVLAGQTFFSLSSNFLKNPQNPGKT
;
A
#
# COMPACT_ATOMS: atom_id res chain seq x y z
N MET A 1 4.95 -31.69 -21.53
CA MET A 1 3.58 -31.54 -21.00
C MET A 1 3.08 -30.14 -21.34
N PRO A 2 1.77 -29.94 -21.56
CA PRO A 2 1.25 -28.58 -21.76
C PRO A 2 1.45 -27.75 -20.49
N THR A 3 1.65 -26.45 -20.64
CA THR A 3 1.89 -25.53 -19.51
C THR A 3 1.17 -24.22 -19.79
N PHE A 4 0.49 -23.68 -18.78
CA PHE A 4 -0.08 -22.32 -18.87
C PHE A 4 1.05 -21.29 -18.81
N ARG A 5 0.98 -20.28 -19.68
CA ARG A 5 1.94 -19.17 -19.74
C ARG A 5 1.19 -17.84 -19.66
N ARG A 6 1.78 -16.85 -19.00
CA ARG A 6 1.35 -15.46 -19.12
C ARG A 6 1.71 -14.94 -20.51
N ASN A 7 1.12 -13.82 -20.93
CA ASN A 7 1.49 -13.16 -22.19
C ASN A 7 2.96 -12.72 -22.23
N THR A 8 3.60 -12.53 -21.07
CA THR A 8 5.02 -12.22 -20.92
C THR A 8 5.93 -13.45 -21.05
N GLY A 9 5.37 -14.65 -21.27
CA GLY A 9 6.10 -15.91 -21.45
C GLY A 9 6.36 -16.71 -20.15
N GLY A 10 6.20 -16.08 -18.99
CA GLY A 10 6.36 -16.75 -17.68
C GLY A 10 5.35 -17.88 -17.48
N GLN A 11 5.81 -19.04 -17.01
CA GLN A 11 4.94 -20.17 -16.71
C GLN A 11 4.06 -19.89 -15.48
N VAL A 12 2.85 -20.44 -15.50
CA VAL A 12 1.92 -20.42 -14.37
C VAL A 12 1.83 -21.83 -13.80
N THR A 13 2.42 -22.01 -12.63
CA THR A 13 2.46 -23.28 -11.90
C THR A 13 2.13 -23.04 -10.42
N GLY A 14 1.74 -24.09 -9.70
CA GLY A 14 1.42 -23.99 -8.28
C GLY A 14 0.12 -23.22 -8.02
N THR A 15 0.15 -22.34 -7.02
CA THR A 15 -0.98 -21.49 -6.62
C THR A 15 -0.65 -20.04 -6.93
N ILE A 16 -1.59 -19.32 -7.53
CA ILE A 16 -1.49 -17.87 -7.73
C ILE A 16 -2.64 -17.17 -7.02
N ASP A 17 -2.44 -15.90 -6.70
CA ASP A 17 -3.48 -15.05 -6.14
C ASP A 17 -4.05 -14.13 -7.22
N LEU A 18 -5.37 -14.02 -7.26
CA LEU A 18 -6.10 -13.03 -8.04
C LEU A 18 -7.05 -12.27 -7.12
N VAL A 19 -7.39 -11.04 -7.48
CA VAL A 19 -8.32 -10.20 -6.73
C VAL A 19 -9.69 -10.24 -7.40
N GLN A 20 -10.75 -10.05 -6.61
CA GLN A 20 -12.11 -9.83 -7.13
C GLN A 20 -12.13 -8.86 -8.32
N GLY A 21 -12.88 -9.23 -9.36
CA GLY A 21 -12.98 -8.46 -10.61
C GLY A 21 -11.75 -8.52 -11.53
N ASN A 22 -10.65 -9.17 -11.13
CA ASN A 22 -9.48 -9.31 -11.99
C ASN A 22 -9.77 -10.15 -13.24
N THR A 23 -9.03 -9.85 -14.30
CA THR A 23 -9.00 -10.64 -15.53
C THR A 23 -7.58 -11.11 -15.80
N LEU A 24 -7.36 -12.42 -15.84
CA LEU A 24 -6.07 -13.02 -16.16
C LEU A 24 -6.10 -13.59 -17.58
N ARG A 25 -5.17 -13.15 -18.43
CA ARG A 25 -4.97 -13.72 -19.77
C ARG A 25 -3.79 -14.69 -19.76
N LEU A 26 -4.05 -15.90 -20.25
CA LEU A 26 -3.08 -16.98 -20.33
C LEU A 26 -3.01 -17.53 -21.75
N LYS A 27 -1.92 -18.23 -22.02
CA LYS A 27 -1.63 -18.95 -23.24
C LYS A 27 -1.30 -20.40 -22.90
N ILE A 28 -1.70 -21.34 -23.76
CA ILE A 28 -1.29 -22.73 -23.65
C ILE A 28 -1.16 -23.30 -25.07
N ASP A 29 -0.14 -24.11 -25.30
CA ASP A 29 0.05 -24.76 -26.59
C ASP A 29 -0.84 -26.00 -26.68
N GLY A 30 -1.64 -26.09 -27.75
CA GLY A 30 -2.35 -27.28 -28.16
C GLY A 30 -1.42 -28.36 -28.71
N VAL A 31 -2.02 -29.51 -29.01
CA VAL A 31 -1.32 -30.67 -29.61
C VAL A 31 -1.48 -30.58 -31.12
N VAL A 32 -0.38 -30.67 -31.87
CA VAL A 32 -0.44 -30.69 -33.34
C VAL A 32 -0.48 -32.13 -33.83
N LYS A 33 -1.52 -32.50 -34.56
CA LYS A 33 -1.66 -33.81 -35.24
C LYS A 33 -2.07 -33.58 -36.70
N GLY A 34 -1.31 -34.17 -37.64
CA GLY A 34 -1.63 -34.07 -39.07
C GLY A 34 -1.72 -32.63 -39.62
N GLY A 35 -0.96 -31.69 -39.04
CA GLY A 35 -0.99 -30.27 -39.44
C GLY A 35 -2.12 -29.42 -38.84
N LYS A 36 -3.02 -30.01 -38.03
CA LYS A 36 -4.06 -29.28 -37.28
C LYS A 36 -3.73 -29.22 -35.79
N ALA A 37 -4.06 -28.10 -35.14
CA ALA A 37 -3.90 -27.95 -33.70
C ALA A 37 -5.19 -28.33 -32.96
N ASP A 38 -5.10 -29.35 -32.11
CA ASP A 38 -6.12 -29.73 -31.14
C ASP A 38 -5.91 -28.93 -29.85
N HIS A 39 -6.93 -28.16 -29.47
CA HIS A 39 -6.90 -27.26 -28.32
C HIS A 39 -7.50 -27.89 -27.06
N TYR A 40 -6.96 -27.54 -25.90
CA TYR A 40 -7.46 -28.05 -24.61
C TYR A 40 -8.73 -27.33 -24.19
N GLN A 41 -9.70 -28.05 -23.63
CA GLN A 41 -10.83 -27.45 -22.93
C GLN A 41 -10.39 -27.04 -21.53
N ILE A 42 -10.45 -25.74 -21.24
CA ILE A 42 -10.10 -25.23 -19.91
C ILE A 42 -11.34 -25.19 -19.03
N ARG A 43 -11.20 -25.71 -17.81
CA ARG A 43 -12.28 -25.76 -16.82
C ARG A 43 -11.84 -25.18 -15.49
N SER A 44 -12.77 -24.48 -14.84
CA SER A 44 -12.67 -24.06 -13.45
C SER A 44 -13.46 -25.04 -12.56
N SER A 45 -12.93 -25.30 -11.37
CA SER A 45 -13.64 -26.03 -10.31
C SER A 45 -14.61 -25.16 -9.51
N SER A 46 -14.68 -23.86 -9.79
CA SER A 46 -15.55 -22.91 -9.09
C SER A 46 -16.28 -21.97 -10.05
N PRO A 47 -17.56 -21.64 -9.78
CA PRO A 47 -18.31 -20.65 -10.55
C PRO A 47 -17.78 -19.21 -10.38
N LEU A 48 -16.90 -18.96 -9.40
CA LEU A 48 -16.28 -17.65 -9.19
C LEU A 48 -15.26 -17.27 -10.28
N ILE A 49 -14.95 -18.19 -11.20
CA ILE A 49 -14.07 -17.93 -12.33
C ILE A 49 -14.80 -18.32 -13.61
N THR A 50 -15.06 -17.33 -14.44
CA THR A 50 -15.54 -17.54 -15.81
C THR A 50 -14.35 -17.77 -16.73
N VAL A 51 -14.38 -18.88 -17.46
CA VAL A 51 -13.35 -19.23 -18.43
C VAL A 51 -13.86 -18.94 -19.83
N THR A 52 -13.17 -18.06 -20.54
CA THR A 52 -13.41 -17.79 -21.97
C THR A 52 -12.19 -18.23 -22.77
N GLN A 53 -12.42 -18.98 -23.83
CA GLN A 53 -11.38 -19.49 -24.73
C GLN A 53 -11.85 -19.34 -26.18
N SER A 54 -10.94 -18.96 -27.07
CA SER A 54 -11.21 -18.80 -28.50
C SER A 54 -10.23 -19.67 -29.29
N PRO A 55 -10.54 -20.97 -29.47
CA PRO A 55 -9.67 -21.88 -30.19
C PRO A 55 -9.58 -21.50 -31.68
N ASN A 56 -8.41 -21.70 -32.25
CA ASN A 56 -8.10 -21.48 -33.66
C ASN A 56 -7.22 -22.63 -34.15
N GLU A 57 -7.79 -23.56 -34.91
CA GLU A 57 -7.10 -24.78 -35.38
C GLU A 57 -5.86 -24.50 -36.25
N ARG A 58 -5.74 -23.29 -36.80
CA ARG A 58 -4.56 -22.83 -37.56
C ARG A 58 -3.40 -22.38 -36.67
N GLN A 59 -3.64 -22.19 -35.39
CA GLN A 59 -2.65 -21.74 -34.42
C GLN A 59 -2.43 -22.81 -33.37
N ARG A 60 -1.17 -23.18 -33.12
CA ARG A 60 -0.86 -24.11 -32.04
C ARG A 60 -1.21 -23.52 -30.67
N GLU A 61 -0.93 -22.24 -30.47
CA GLU A 61 -1.19 -21.55 -29.21
C GLU A 61 -2.66 -21.13 -29.13
N GLN A 62 -3.30 -21.37 -27.99
CA GLN A 62 -4.63 -20.83 -27.67
C GLN A 62 -4.54 -19.78 -26.55
N THR A 63 -5.36 -18.74 -26.65
CA THR A 63 -5.51 -17.72 -25.60
C THR A 63 -6.72 -18.02 -24.74
N ILE A 64 -6.53 -17.91 -23.43
CA ILE A 64 -7.53 -18.18 -22.40
C ILE A 64 -7.67 -16.92 -21.56
N THR A 65 -8.90 -16.53 -21.28
CA THR A 65 -9.23 -15.43 -20.37
C THR A 65 -9.98 -15.99 -19.17
N LEU A 66 -9.42 -15.77 -17.99
CA LEU A 66 -10.05 -16.09 -16.71
C LEU A 66 -10.57 -14.78 -16.12
N LYS A 67 -11.90 -14.65 -15.98
CA LYS A 67 -12.52 -13.51 -15.31
C LYS A 67 -12.96 -13.93 -13.92
N VAL A 68 -12.38 -13.29 -12.91
CA VAL A 68 -12.75 -13.48 -11.51
C VAL A 68 -14.04 -12.71 -11.23
N SER A 69 -14.94 -13.33 -10.48
CA SER A 69 -16.17 -12.68 -10.01
C SER A 69 -15.87 -11.38 -9.26
N GLU A 70 -16.77 -10.40 -9.38
CA GLU A 70 -16.73 -9.16 -8.60
C GLU A 70 -17.03 -9.41 -7.11
N THR A 71 -17.60 -10.57 -6.78
CA THR A 71 -18.02 -10.93 -5.43
C THR A 71 -17.53 -12.32 -5.03
N GLY A 72 -17.24 -12.49 -3.74
CA GLY A 72 -16.84 -13.77 -3.15
C GLY A 72 -15.32 -13.95 -3.09
N THR A 73 -14.88 -14.75 -2.13
CA THR A 73 -13.47 -15.14 -1.94
C THR A 73 -13.42 -16.66 -1.87
N ALA A 74 -12.34 -17.26 -2.34
CA ALA A 74 -12.16 -18.70 -2.31
C ALA A 74 -10.69 -19.05 -2.38
N GLN A 75 -10.31 -20.19 -1.82
CA GLN A 75 -8.96 -20.70 -1.89
C GLN A 75 -8.91 -21.98 -2.73
N LEU A 76 -7.75 -22.23 -3.33
CA LEU A 76 -7.44 -23.47 -4.03
C LEU A 76 -8.41 -23.83 -5.17
N ILE A 77 -8.94 -22.84 -5.90
CA ILE A 77 -9.71 -23.08 -7.12
C ILE A 77 -8.78 -23.69 -8.16
N THR A 78 -9.05 -24.92 -8.56
CA THR A 78 -8.30 -25.59 -9.62
C THR A 78 -8.75 -25.12 -10.99
N ILE A 79 -7.80 -24.68 -11.81
CA ILE A 79 -7.92 -24.52 -13.26
C ILE A 79 -7.20 -25.68 -13.92
N SER A 80 -7.89 -26.36 -14.84
CA SER A 80 -7.36 -27.56 -15.49
C SER A 80 -7.61 -27.57 -16.99
N ALA A 81 -6.61 -28.02 -17.74
CA ALA A 81 -6.67 -28.24 -19.18
C ALA A 81 -7.01 -29.71 -19.47
N HIS A 82 -8.10 -29.95 -20.16
CA HIS A 82 -8.58 -31.29 -20.53
C HIS A 82 -8.45 -31.48 -22.03
N SER A 83 -8.05 -32.68 -22.46
CA SER A 83 -8.14 -33.06 -23.87
C SER A 83 -9.62 -33.07 -24.33
N LEU A 84 -9.87 -32.92 -25.63
CA LEU A 84 -11.24 -32.89 -26.19
C LEU A 84 -12.06 -34.15 -25.86
N ASN A 85 -11.40 -35.31 -25.76
CA ASN A 85 -12.02 -36.57 -25.35
C ASN A 85 -12.12 -36.74 -23.84
N ASN A 86 -11.76 -35.72 -23.06
CA ASN A 86 -11.88 -35.65 -21.60
C ASN A 86 -11.10 -36.72 -20.81
N ASN A 87 -10.20 -37.45 -21.48
CA ASN A 87 -9.55 -38.64 -20.94
C ASN A 87 -8.21 -38.35 -20.25
N SER A 88 -7.66 -37.13 -20.37
CA SER A 88 -6.44 -36.75 -19.65
C SER A 88 -6.41 -35.28 -19.23
N VAL A 89 -5.98 -35.05 -17.99
CA VAL A 89 -5.62 -33.72 -17.48
C VAL A 89 -4.21 -33.42 -17.95
N GLY A 90 -4.07 -32.40 -18.80
CA GLY A 90 -2.77 -32.01 -19.36
C GLY A 90 -1.98 -31.11 -18.41
N ALA A 91 -2.56 -29.98 -18.02
CA ALA A 91 -1.95 -28.97 -17.15
C ALA A 91 -2.95 -28.51 -16.11
N SER A 92 -2.49 -28.17 -14.90
CA SER A 92 -3.34 -27.53 -13.90
C SER A 92 -2.55 -26.58 -13.01
N PHE A 93 -3.26 -25.63 -12.42
CA PHE A 93 -2.76 -24.74 -11.37
C PHE A 93 -3.93 -24.33 -10.47
N ARG A 94 -3.62 -23.68 -9.36
CA ARG A 94 -4.60 -23.25 -8.35
C ARG A 94 -4.67 -21.73 -8.28
N ILE A 95 -5.84 -21.21 -7.93
CA ILE A 95 -6.10 -19.79 -7.73
C ILE A 95 -6.69 -19.59 -6.33
N ASN A 96 -6.15 -18.62 -5.58
CA ASN A 96 -6.88 -18.00 -4.48
C ASN A 96 -7.49 -16.68 -4.98
N ILE A 97 -8.75 -16.44 -4.64
CA ILE A 97 -9.44 -15.19 -4.87
C ILE A 97 -9.42 -14.39 -3.58
N LEU A 98 -8.66 -13.30 -3.59
CA LEU A 98 -8.55 -12.34 -2.50
C LEU A 98 -9.61 -11.24 -2.63
N PRO A 99 -10.08 -10.68 -1.51
CA PRO A 99 -10.97 -9.53 -1.56
C PRO A 99 -10.25 -8.31 -2.12
N LYS A 100 -11.00 -7.45 -2.81
CA LYS A 100 -10.52 -6.13 -3.23
C LYS A 100 -10.24 -5.27 -2.01
N LEU A 101 -9.03 -4.71 -1.93
CA LEU A 101 -8.69 -3.73 -0.91
C LEU A 101 -9.38 -2.40 -1.20
N VAL A 102 -9.99 -1.85 -0.16
CA VAL A 102 -10.62 -0.54 -0.17
C VAL A 102 -9.98 0.28 0.93
N LEU A 103 -9.58 1.52 0.62
CA LEU A 103 -9.03 2.41 1.62
C LEU A 103 -10.15 2.91 2.55
N PRO A 104 -9.89 3.04 3.87
CA PRO A 104 -10.85 3.63 4.79
C PRO A 104 -11.19 5.07 4.39
N ASP A 105 -12.42 5.50 4.71
CA ASP A 105 -12.90 6.85 4.38
C ASP A 105 -11.95 7.94 4.89
N PHE A 106 -11.51 8.82 4.00
CA PHE A 106 -10.58 9.92 4.30
C PHE A 106 -11.08 10.85 5.41
N ALA A 107 -12.40 10.97 5.63
CA ALA A 107 -12.95 11.77 6.72
C ALA A 107 -12.75 11.16 8.11
N SER A 108 -12.41 9.87 8.19
CA SER A 108 -12.12 9.15 9.44
C SER A 108 -10.65 9.31 9.87
N GLU A 109 -10.35 9.13 11.16
CA GLU A 109 -8.97 9.13 11.66
C GLU A 109 -8.11 8.04 11.00
N ILE A 110 -8.66 6.83 10.84
CA ILE A 110 -7.95 5.73 10.19
C ILE A 110 -7.69 6.07 8.72
N GLY A 111 -8.67 6.62 8.02
CA GLY A 111 -8.54 6.95 6.61
C GLY A 111 -7.52 8.04 6.36
N ILE A 112 -7.58 9.18 7.06
CA ILE A 112 -6.63 10.27 6.82
C ILE A 112 -5.18 9.84 7.10
N VAL A 113 -4.96 9.05 8.17
CA VAL A 113 -3.63 8.52 8.49
C VAL A 113 -3.19 7.48 7.45
N THR A 114 -4.08 6.59 7.00
CA THR A 114 -3.76 5.62 5.93
C THR A 114 -3.30 6.34 4.66
N HIS A 115 -4.04 7.37 4.23
CA HIS A 115 -3.71 8.13 3.03
C HIS A 115 -2.39 8.88 3.19
N LEU A 116 -2.13 9.46 4.36
CA LEU A 116 -0.86 10.13 4.66
C LEU A 116 0.31 9.14 4.59
N LEU A 117 0.21 7.98 5.26
CA LEU A 117 1.27 6.96 5.23
C LEU A 117 1.56 6.49 3.80
N LEU A 118 0.53 6.26 2.98
CA LEU A 118 0.70 5.86 1.59
C LEU A 118 1.33 6.96 0.72
N ALA A 119 1.02 8.23 0.98
CA ALA A 119 1.57 9.37 0.25
C ALA A 119 3.04 9.65 0.61
N GLU A 120 3.41 9.49 1.89
CA GLU A 120 4.72 9.87 2.43
C GLU A 120 5.75 8.73 2.42
N SER A 121 5.29 7.48 2.34
CA SER A 121 6.17 6.31 2.27
C SER A 121 6.78 6.13 0.88
N ILE A 122 7.99 5.56 0.83
CA ILE A 122 8.53 5.04 -0.43
C ILE A 122 7.64 3.89 -0.92
N THR A 123 7.38 3.86 -2.23
CA THR A 123 6.40 2.94 -2.83
C THR A 123 7.08 1.77 -3.53
N PRO A 124 6.40 0.61 -3.71
CA PRO A 124 6.98 -0.60 -4.31
C PRO A 124 7.62 -0.47 -5.69
N ASN A 125 7.28 0.59 -6.44
CA ASN A 125 7.84 0.90 -7.75
C ASN A 125 9.13 1.74 -7.69
N MET A 126 9.54 2.21 -6.51
CA MET A 126 10.77 2.99 -6.34
C MET A 126 11.99 2.08 -6.19
N VAL A 127 13.13 2.50 -6.74
CA VAL A 127 14.38 1.73 -6.77
C VAL A 127 14.89 1.36 -5.37
N ASN A 128 14.67 2.24 -4.40
CA ASN A 128 15.10 2.06 -3.01
C ASN A 128 14.08 1.33 -2.12
N TYR A 129 13.00 0.78 -2.68
CA TYR A 129 11.98 0.05 -1.88
C TYR A 129 12.50 -1.27 -1.28
N GLY A 130 13.39 -1.97 -2.00
CA GLY A 130 13.92 -3.25 -1.54
C GLY A 130 12.83 -4.32 -1.33
N ASP A 131 12.85 -4.95 -0.16
CA ASP A 131 11.84 -5.91 0.29
C ASP A 131 10.62 -5.25 0.98
N GLY A 132 10.67 -3.93 1.18
CA GLY A 132 9.64 -3.15 1.84
C GLY A 132 9.79 -3.05 3.36
N SER A 133 10.64 -3.84 4.01
CA SER A 133 10.76 -3.89 5.48
C SER A 133 11.05 -2.52 6.10
N GLU A 134 11.97 -1.75 5.50
CA GLU A 134 12.28 -0.40 5.92
C GLU A 134 11.12 0.57 5.69
N ALA A 135 10.40 0.44 4.57
CA ALA A 135 9.25 1.28 4.25
C ALA A 135 8.13 1.09 5.29
N LEU A 136 7.82 -0.16 5.64
CA LEU A 136 6.83 -0.50 6.67
C LEU A 136 7.27 0.01 8.04
N ARG A 137 8.55 -0.14 8.38
CA ARG A 137 9.08 0.38 9.65
C ARG A 137 9.07 1.91 9.68
N ALA A 138 9.31 2.59 8.56
CA ALA A 138 9.20 4.04 8.47
C ALA A 138 7.74 4.51 8.70
N MET A 139 6.74 3.80 8.16
CA MET A 139 5.33 4.11 8.45
C MET A 139 5.00 4.01 9.94
N GLU A 140 5.55 3.02 10.64
CA GLU A 140 5.35 2.89 12.09
C GLU A 140 5.95 4.09 12.85
N LEU A 141 7.12 4.56 12.44
CA LEU A 141 7.76 5.74 13.03
C LEU A 141 6.99 7.02 12.70
N MET A 142 6.43 7.14 11.48
CA MET A 142 5.51 8.24 11.15
C MET A 142 4.29 8.22 12.05
N ARG A 143 3.69 7.05 12.28
CA ARG A 143 2.58 6.90 13.21
C ARG A 143 2.96 7.29 14.65
N GLU A 144 4.14 6.89 15.10
CA GLU A 144 4.67 7.30 16.41
C GLU A 144 4.81 8.83 16.50
N VAL A 145 5.30 9.48 15.44
CA VAL A 145 5.35 10.96 15.39
C VAL A 145 3.96 11.57 15.51
N LEU A 146 2.96 11.02 14.82
CA LEU A 146 1.58 11.51 14.90
C LEU A 146 0.99 11.32 16.31
N ASP A 147 1.22 10.18 16.95
CA ASP A 147 0.80 9.91 18.33
C ASP A 147 1.46 10.89 19.33
N ASN A 148 2.76 11.18 19.15
CA ASN A 148 3.48 12.14 19.96
C ASN A 148 2.98 13.58 19.73
N ARG A 149 2.66 13.95 18.48
CA ARG A 149 2.02 15.25 18.18
C ARG A 149 0.64 15.36 18.80
N LEU A 150 -0.15 14.29 18.78
CA LEU A 150 -1.45 14.24 19.45
C LEU A 150 -1.30 14.41 20.97
N SER A 151 -0.31 13.74 21.56
CA SER A 151 0.02 13.91 22.99
C SER A 151 0.42 15.35 23.30
N ALA A 152 1.24 15.97 22.44
CA ALA A 152 1.64 17.36 22.57
C ALA A 152 0.43 18.32 22.50
N ALA A 153 -0.51 18.07 21.58
CA ALA A 153 -1.72 18.88 21.43
C ALA A 153 -2.59 18.91 22.69
N ASN A 154 -2.57 17.82 23.45
CA ASN A 154 -3.34 17.63 24.68
C ASN A 154 -2.52 17.88 25.97
N SER A 155 -1.35 18.50 25.84
CA SER A 155 -0.43 18.75 26.96
C SER A 155 -0.39 20.25 27.34
N SER A 156 0.78 20.89 27.27
CA SER A 156 0.94 22.33 27.51
C SER A 156 0.70 23.15 26.24
N ASP A 157 0.29 24.41 26.41
CA ASP A 157 0.09 25.36 25.29
C ASP A 157 1.31 25.49 24.40
N LEU A 158 2.49 25.44 25.02
CA LEU A 158 3.75 25.51 24.30
C LEU A 158 3.99 24.27 23.43
N LEU A 159 3.82 23.05 23.97
CA LEU A 159 3.98 21.84 23.15
C LEU A 159 2.89 21.76 22.08
N ARG A 160 1.68 22.21 22.40
CA ARG A 160 0.60 22.38 21.42
C ARG A 160 0.99 23.32 20.29
N SER A 161 1.63 24.45 20.59
CA SER A 161 2.00 25.44 19.57
C SER A 161 3.23 25.05 18.75
N TYR A 162 4.24 24.45 19.38
CA TYR A 162 5.53 24.15 18.75
C TYR A 162 5.63 22.76 18.13
N VAL A 163 4.89 21.77 18.64
CA VAL A 163 4.98 20.37 18.18
C VAL A 163 3.73 19.97 17.41
N ALA A 164 2.54 20.25 17.96
CA ALA A 164 1.27 19.91 17.31
C ALA A 164 0.78 20.99 16.33
N CYS A 165 1.45 22.15 16.30
CA CYS A 165 1.13 23.29 15.45
C CYS A 165 -0.31 23.80 15.58
N ASN A 166 -0.85 23.83 16.80
CA ASN A 166 -2.20 24.31 17.11
C ASN A 166 -3.28 23.67 16.21
N PRO A 167 -3.48 22.34 16.32
CA PRO A 167 -4.44 21.66 15.47
C PRO A 167 -5.86 22.17 15.77
N THR A 168 -6.73 22.18 14.76
CA THR A 168 -8.13 22.64 14.89
C THR A 168 -9.00 21.69 15.70
N THR A 169 -8.60 20.42 15.78
CA THR A 169 -9.25 19.36 16.55
C THR A 169 -8.19 18.57 17.30
N ASN A 170 -8.55 17.98 18.45
CA ASN A 170 -7.64 17.23 19.31
C ASN A 170 -7.65 15.73 18.98
N ASP A 171 -7.60 15.41 17.68
CA ASP A 171 -7.64 14.04 17.15
C ASP A 171 -6.63 13.91 16.00
N MET A 172 -6.49 12.70 15.42
CA MET A 172 -5.54 12.48 14.32
C MET A 172 -5.86 13.32 13.07
N ARG A 173 -7.12 13.68 12.85
CA ARG A 173 -7.50 14.53 11.71
C ARG A 173 -6.97 15.93 11.92
N GLY A 174 -7.10 16.46 13.14
CA GLY A 174 -6.53 17.76 13.51
C GLY A 174 -5.01 17.77 13.38
N ILE A 175 -4.34 16.71 13.84
CA ILE A 175 -2.87 16.59 13.71
C ILE A 175 -2.45 16.54 12.25
N VAL A 176 -3.09 15.76 11.39
CA VAL A 176 -2.69 15.69 9.98
C VAL A 176 -3.02 16.98 9.23
N ARG A 177 -4.14 17.63 9.55
CA ARG A 177 -4.62 18.84 8.87
C ARG A 177 -4.00 20.15 9.37
N ALA A 178 -3.21 20.11 10.44
CA ALA A 178 -2.65 21.35 10.98
C ALA A 178 -1.69 22.00 9.99
N ASN A 179 -1.58 23.33 10.09
CA ASN A 179 -0.60 24.09 9.36
C ASN A 179 0.79 23.89 9.96
N VAL A 180 1.82 24.33 9.24
CA VAL A 180 3.16 24.50 9.80
C VAL A 180 3.07 25.47 10.97
N CYS A 181 3.71 25.11 12.08
CA CYS A 181 3.75 25.90 13.31
C CYS A 181 4.11 27.37 13.02
N GLY A 182 3.21 28.29 13.35
CA GLY A 182 3.41 29.74 13.12
C GLY A 182 3.33 30.19 11.66
N ARG A 183 2.94 29.32 10.71
CA ARG A 183 2.86 29.63 9.27
C ARG A 183 1.55 29.13 8.68
N ALA A 184 0.45 29.80 9.01
CA ALA A 184 -0.78 29.67 8.23
C ALA A 184 -0.62 30.44 6.90
N PRO A 185 -1.13 29.93 5.76
CA PRO A 185 -1.96 28.73 5.58
C PRO A 185 -1.18 27.49 5.08
N ALA A 186 0.14 27.41 5.29
CA ALA A 186 0.93 26.30 4.75
C ALA A 186 0.67 25.02 5.54
N SER A 187 0.24 23.94 4.89
CA SER A 187 0.03 22.63 5.53
C SER A 187 1.36 22.01 5.97
N GLN A 188 1.37 21.33 7.12
CA GLN A 188 2.58 20.62 7.57
C GLN A 188 2.89 19.37 6.73
N PHE A 189 1.84 18.75 6.17
CA PHE A 189 1.91 17.64 5.23
C PHE A 189 1.32 18.10 3.91
N GLU A 190 2.11 18.02 2.85
CA GLU A 190 1.72 18.53 1.55
C GLU A 190 0.50 17.77 1.02
N GLY A 191 -0.56 18.49 0.63
CA GLY A 191 -1.78 17.90 0.10
C GLY A 191 -2.79 17.40 1.13
N PHE A 192 -2.57 17.66 2.43
CA PHE A 192 -3.47 17.28 3.53
C PHE A 192 -4.01 18.48 4.32
N ASP A 193 -4.11 19.66 3.69
CA ASP A 193 -4.62 20.86 4.36
C ASP A 193 -6.06 20.71 4.91
N GLY A 194 -6.40 21.55 5.90
CA GLY A 194 -7.62 21.43 6.67
C GLY A 194 -8.94 21.71 5.96
N VAL A 195 -8.91 22.17 4.71
CA VAL A 195 -10.14 22.49 3.95
C VAL A 195 -10.53 21.38 2.96
N ARG A 196 -9.68 20.37 2.76
CA ARG A 196 -9.92 19.31 1.77
C ARG A 196 -10.77 18.15 2.30
N SER A 197 -11.60 17.62 1.41
CA SER A 197 -12.32 16.36 1.56
C SER A 197 -11.58 15.13 1.01
N SER A 198 -10.41 15.33 0.40
CA SER A 198 -9.53 14.27 -0.13
C SER A 198 -8.07 14.74 -0.13
N PRO A 199 -7.08 13.84 -0.27
CA PRO A 199 -5.71 14.28 -0.58
C PRO A 199 -5.67 15.15 -1.84
N ALA A 200 -4.67 16.03 -1.95
CA ALA A 200 -4.43 16.75 -3.19
C ALA A 200 -4.05 15.79 -4.34
N ALA A 201 -4.16 16.29 -5.57
CA ALA A 201 -4.12 15.45 -6.78
C ALA A 201 -2.83 14.62 -6.90
N ASP A 202 -1.68 15.19 -6.55
CA ASP A 202 -0.39 14.51 -6.66
C ASP A 202 -0.26 13.37 -5.65
N GLN A 203 -0.66 13.61 -4.39
CA GLN A 203 -0.71 12.58 -3.36
C GLN A 203 -1.71 11.48 -3.74
N LEU A 204 -2.90 11.87 -4.22
CA LEU A 204 -3.93 10.93 -4.64
C LEU A 204 -3.47 10.06 -5.83
N LYS A 205 -2.68 10.61 -6.75
CA LYS A 205 -2.09 9.86 -7.87
C LYS A 205 -1.14 8.76 -7.38
N VAL A 206 -0.29 9.06 -6.40
CA VAL A 206 0.62 8.08 -5.79
C VAL A 206 -0.17 6.98 -5.08
N ILE A 207 -1.14 7.38 -4.26
CA ILE A 207 -2.01 6.45 -3.52
C ILE A 207 -2.76 5.52 -4.47
N ASN A 208 -3.40 6.06 -5.51
CA ASN A 208 -4.17 5.28 -6.47
C ASN A 208 -3.29 4.34 -7.29
N ALA A 209 -2.06 4.74 -7.62
CA ALA A 209 -1.13 3.87 -8.34
C ALA A 209 -0.78 2.63 -7.52
N VAL A 210 -0.44 2.78 -6.24
CA VAL A 210 -0.13 1.64 -5.36
C VAL A 210 -1.38 0.80 -5.08
N LEU A 211 -2.53 1.42 -4.85
CA LEU A 211 -3.80 0.69 -4.63
C LEU A 211 -4.23 -0.12 -5.85
N ALA A 212 -4.02 0.41 -7.07
CA ALA A 212 -4.31 -0.31 -8.30
C ALA A 212 -3.42 -1.56 -8.42
N GLN A 213 -2.13 -1.44 -8.11
CA GLN A 213 -1.19 -2.57 -8.11
C GLN A 213 -1.56 -3.61 -7.03
N ALA A 214 -1.95 -3.16 -5.84
CA ALA A 214 -2.40 -4.01 -4.74
C ALA A 214 -3.70 -4.78 -5.04
N ASN A 215 -4.48 -4.30 -6.02
CA ASN A 215 -5.73 -4.89 -6.47
C ASN A 215 -5.65 -5.59 -7.83
N ASP A 216 -4.45 -5.76 -8.38
CA ASP A 216 -4.21 -6.49 -9.62
C ASP A 216 -3.27 -7.68 -9.36
N GLY A 217 -3.84 -8.86 -9.13
CA GLY A 217 -3.09 -10.11 -8.93
C GLY A 217 -2.28 -10.57 -10.14
N SER A 218 -2.43 -9.90 -11.29
CA SER A 218 -1.60 -10.14 -12.46
C SER A 218 -0.36 -9.24 -12.53
N HIS A 219 -0.30 -8.19 -11.71
CA HIS A 219 0.78 -7.22 -11.66
C HIS A 219 2.04 -7.80 -11.01
N ASN A 220 3.23 -7.44 -11.52
CA ASN A 220 4.50 -7.95 -11.00
C ASN A 220 4.83 -7.47 -9.58
N LEU A 221 4.31 -6.29 -9.19
CA LEU A 221 4.43 -5.73 -7.84
C LEU A 221 3.27 -6.08 -6.92
N PHE A 222 2.34 -6.96 -7.35
CA PHE A 222 1.11 -7.25 -6.63
C PHE A 222 1.33 -7.55 -5.14
N GLU A 223 2.18 -8.52 -4.81
CA GLU A 223 2.42 -8.95 -3.43
C GLU A 223 2.98 -7.81 -2.57
N LYS A 224 3.97 -7.08 -3.10
CA LYS A 224 4.57 -5.94 -2.41
C LYS A 224 3.58 -4.80 -2.19
N ALA A 225 2.81 -4.44 -3.22
CA ALA A 225 1.82 -3.38 -3.15
C ALA A 225 0.67 -3.74 -2.21
N ARG A 226 0.21 -5.00 -2.24
CA ARG A 226 -0.83 -5.48 -1.33
C ARG A 226 -0.38 -5.41 0.12
N ALA A 227 0.80 -5.94 0.43
CA ALA A 227 1.38 -5.88 1.78
C ALA A 227 1.57 -4.43 2.26
N HIS A 228 2.01 -3.54 1.36
CA HIS A 228 2.19 -2.11 1.65
C HIS A 228 0.88 -1.42 2.05
N VAL A 229 -0.19 -1.65 1.29
CA VAL A 229 -1.52 -1.08 1.57
C VAL A 229 -2.13 -1.66 2.83
N GLU A 230 -2.10 -2.99 2.99
CA GLU A 230 -2.63 -3.65 4.19
C GLU A 230 -1.90 -3.17 5.45
N ARG A 231 -0.58 -3.01 5.38
CA ARG A 231 0.21 -2.51 6.51
C ARG A 231 -0.08 -1.05 6.82
N ALA A 232 -0.24 -0.18 5.82
CA ALA A 232 -0.64 1.21 6.04
C ALA A 232 -1.98 1.30 6.78
N ILE A 233 -2.98 0.52 6.34
CA ILE A 233 -4.30 0.43 7.00
C ILE A 233 -4.13 -0.09 8.44
N GLN A 234 -3.33 -1.14 8.63
CA GLN A 234 -3.11 -1.75 9.94
C GLN A 234 -2.44 -0.77 10.92
N ILE A 235 -1.38 -0.07 10.49
CA ILE A 235 -0.68 0.93 11.29
C ILE A 235 -1.61 2.11 11.63
N ALA A 236 -2.39 2.57 10.67
CA ALA A 236 -3.37 3.63 10.90
C ALA A 236 -4.50 3.21 11.86
N SER A 237 -4.85 1.92 11.86
CA SER A 237 -5.90 1.36 12.73
C SER A 237 -5.44 1.10 14.17
N LEU A 238 -4.15 1.24 14.47
CA LEU A 238 -3.66 1.09 15.85
C LEU A 238 -4.32 2.14 16.76
N PRO A 239 -4.67 1.80 18.00
CA PRO A 239 -5.12 2.78 18.97
C PRO A 239 -4.06 3.86 19.19
N SER A 240 -4.49 5.12 19.22
CA SER A 240 -3.61 6.24 19.52
C SER A 240 -2.97 6.07 20.88
N ARG A 241 -1.66 6.31 20.96
CA ARG A 241 -0.90 6.25 22.21
C ARG A 241 -0.69 7.66 22.73
N THR A 242 -0.99 7.86 24.01
CA THR A 242 -0.68 9.11 24.69
C THR A 242 0.47 8.89 25.65
N GLN A 243 1.55 9.63 25.47
CA GLN A 243 2.74 9.55 26.32
C GLN A 243 3.38 10.93 26.51
N ALA A 244 4.08 11.10 27.63
CA ALA A 244 4.85 12.32 27.87
C ALA A 244 5.97 12.45 26.81
N ILE A 245 6.17 13.68 26.33
CA ILE A 245 7.22 13.98 25.34
C ILE A 245 8.56 14.05 26.06
N THR A 246 9.52 13.26 25.58
CA THR A 246 10.88 13.17 26.10
C THR A 246 11.90 13.39 24.99
N GLU A 247 13.20 13.38 25.33
CA GLU A 247 14.29 13.56 24.36
C GLU A 247 14.38 12.44 23.31
N SER A 248 13.81 11.27 23.59
CA SER A 248 13.73 10.14 22.64
C SER A 248 12.42 10.12 21.84
N SER A 249 11.43 10.93 22.21
CA SER A 249 10.14 10.98 21.51
C SER A 249 10.31 11.61 20.13
N LEU A 250 9.99 10.85 19.08
CA LEU A 250 9.97 11.36 17.71
C LEU A 250 8.79 12.30 17.52
N VAL A 251 9.03 13.53 17.06
CA VAL A 251 8.01 14.57 16.90
C VAL A 251 8.01 15.21 15.50
N TYR A 252 8.99 14.90 14.67
CA TYR A 252 9.01 15.27 13.27
C TYR A 252 9.57 14.15 12.40
N TRP A 253 9.16 14.12 11.14
CA TRP A 253 9.92 13.51 10.06
C TRP A 253 10.04 14.48 8.89
N ARG A 254 11.09 14.33 8.08
CA ARG A 254 11.22 14.97 6.77
C ARG A 254 11.89 14.03 5.79
N THR A 255 11.69 14.25 4.49
CA THR A 255 12.49 13.61 3.45
C THR A 255 13.98 13.86 3.71
N THR A 256 14.80 12.82 3.53
CA THR A 256 16.25 12.92 3.71
C THR A 256 16.83 14.09 2.89
N SER A 257 17.83 14.77 3.45
CA SER A 257 18.52 15.93 2.86
C SER A 257 17.74 17.26 2.82
N THR A 258 16.54 17.34 3.41
CA THR A 258 15.75 18.60 3.48
C THR A 258 16.07 19.49 4.69
N GLY A 259 17.04 19.11 5.52
CA GLY A 259 17.44 19.84 6.73
C GLY A 259 16.47 19.65 7.91
N ALA A 260 16.92 20.07 9.09
CA ALA A 260 16.13 19.95 10.31
C ALA A 260 14.85 20.82 10.25
N PRO A 261 13.72 20.36 10.82
CA PRO A 261 12.47 21.13 10.83
C PRO A 261 12.51 22.37 11.73
N SER A 262 13.43 22.42 12.70
CA SER A 262 13.69 23.59 13.55
C SER A 262 15.10 23.54 14.13
N SER A 263 15.55 24.65 14.73
CA SER A 263 16.81 24.74 15.49
C SER A 263 16.85 23.87 16.75
N HIS A 264 15.70 23.38 17.23
CA HIS A 264 15.58 22.54 18.42
C HIS A 264 15.36 21.06 18.07
N ALA A 265 15.25 20.73 16.78
CA ALA A 265 15.09 19.36 16.33
C ALA A 265 16.44 18.64 16.32
N LYS A 266 16.49 17.45 16.92
CA LYS A 266 17.66 16.58 16.95
C LYS A 266 17.38 15.34 16.11
N GLU A 267 18.20 15.10 15.09
CA GLU A 267 18.12 13.89 14.28
C GLU A 267 18.30 12.65 15.17
N GLN A 268 17.42 11.65 14.99
CA GLN A 268 17.45 10.39 15.72
C GLN A 268 17.71 9.20 14.79
N LYS A 269 17.10 9.22 13.60
CA LYS A 269 17.13 8.06 12.70
C LYS A 269 16.89 8.48 11.26
N VAL A 270 17.57 7.79 10.34
CA VAL A 270 17.27 7.82 8.90
C VAL A 270 16.80 6.43 8.49
N LEU A 271 15.69 6.34 7.77
CA LEU A 271 15.11 5.08 7.31
C LEU A 271 14.23 5.31 6.09
N ALA A 272 14.37 4.47 5.05
CA ALA A 272 13.50 4.51 3.86
C ALA A 272 13.37 5.91 3.22
N GLY A 273 14.47 6.68 3.16
CA GLY A 273 14.47 8.05 2.59
C GLY A 273 13.82 9.11 3.48
N GLN A 274 13.56 8.79 4.74
CA GLN A 274 12.98 9.69 5.75
C GLN A 274 13.96 9.87 6.91
N THR A 275 14.06 11.09 7.41
CA THR A 275 14.80 11.44 8.61
C THR A 275 13.82 11.80 9.74
N PHE A 276 13.96 11.16 10.89
CA PHE A 276 13.11 11.34 12.07
C PHE A 276 13.85 12.14 13.15
N PHE A 277 13.13 13.05 13.80
CA PHE A 277 13.69 13.99 14.76
C PHE A 277 12.92 13.99 16.08
N SER A 278 13.66 14.17 17.18
CA SER A 278 13.14 14.49 18.51
C SER A 278 13.42 15.96 18.86
N LEU A 279 13.03 16.39 20.07
CA LEU A 279 13.38 17.70 20.63
C LEU A 279 14.70 17.63 21.42
N SER A 280 15.46 18.72 21.40
CA SER A 280 16.66 18.85 22.23
C SER A 280 16.31 18.92 23.72
N SER A 281 17.23 18.40 24.55
CA SER A 281 17.15 18.44 26.01
C SER A 281 16.91 19.84 26.56
N ASN A 282 17.63 20.82 26.03
CA ASN A 282 17.52 22.21 26.48
C ASN A 282 16.14 22.80 26.19
N PHE A 283 15.53 22.45 25.05
CA PHE A 283 14.17 22.91 24.73
C PHE A 283 13.15 22.28 25.68
N LEU A 284 13.27 21.00 26.00
CA LEU A 284 12.34 20.34 26.93
C LEU A 284 12.47 20.85 28.37
N LYS A 285 13.68 21.20 28.82
CA LYS A 285 13.93 21.73 30.17
C LYS A 285 13.56 23.21 30.32
N ASN A 286 13.88 24.03 29.33
CA ASN A 286 13.63 25.47 29.37
C ASN A 286 13.17 25.97 27.99
N PRO A 287 11.90 25.73 27.64
CA PRO A 287 11.43 26.04 26.29
C PRO A 287 11.35 27.55 26.00
N GLN A 288 11.25 28.39 27.03
CA GLN A 288 11.26 29.85 26.90
C GLN A 288 12.68 30.40 26.70
N ASN A 289 13.72 29.67 27.12
CA ASN A 289 15.13 30.03 26.91
C ASN A 289 16.01 28.78 26.65
N PRO A 290 15.92 28.12 25.48
CA PRO A 290 16.57 26.83 25.20
C PRO A 290 18.12 26.85 25.13
N GLY A 291 18.77 27.95 25.52
CA GLY A 291 20.23 28.11 25.57
C GLY A 291 20.76 28.58 26.93
N LYS A 292 19.89 28.71 27.94
CA LYS A 292 20.29 29.06 29.32
C LYS A 292 20.03 27.85 30.22
N THR A 293 21.13 27.18 30.58
CA THR A 293 21.18 26.17 31.66
C THR A 293 21.11 26.83 33.02
#